data_AF-A0A3E1EGB8-F1
#
_entry.id   AF-A0A3E1EGB8-F1
#
_cell.length_a   1.000
_cell.length_b   1.000
_cell.length_c   1.000
_cell.angle_alpha   90.00
_cell.angle_beta   90.00
_cell.angle_gamma   90.00
#
_symmetry.space_group_name_H-M   'P 1'
#
loop_
_entity.id
_entity.type
_entity.pdbx_description
1 polymer ?
#
loop_
_entity_poly.entity_id
_entity_poly.type
_entity_poly.pdbx_seq_one_letter_code
_entity_poly.pdbx_strand_id
1 'polypeptide(L)'
;MNLPDPLRDTVRWLSAHARFPASRLETKAETLLCVAALAAAEEAAALAGARHLIQSRDGAKDAASRAYAFRRSKVHYVCDNSAKV
;
A
#
# COMPACT_ATOMS: atom_id res chain seq x y z
N MET A 1 -8.72 -17.07 -14.21
CA MET A 1 -7.52 -16.26 -13.92
C MET A 1 -6.46 -17.20 -13.40
N ASN A 2 -5.34 -17.40 -14.11
CA ASN A 2 -4.22 -18.16 -13.56
C ASN A 2 -3.55 -17.29 -12.50
N LEU A 3 -3.62 -17.69 -11.23
CA LEU A 3 -2.85 -17.08 -10.17
C LEU A 3 -1.36 -17.30 -10.48
N PRO A 4 -0.51 -16.26 -10.35
CA PRO A 4 0.93 -16.44 -10.48
C PRO A 4 1.39 -17.46 -9.45
N ASP A 5 2.07 -18.51 -9.92
CA ASP A 5 2.69 -19.52 -9.06
C ASP A 5 4.13 -19.07 -8.80
N PRO A 6 4.42 -18.49 -7.63
CA PRO A 6 5.73 -17.92 -7.34
C PRO A 6 6.84 -18.99 -7.37
N LEU A 7 6.53 -20.23 -7.03
CA LEU A 7 7.50 -21.33 -7.08
C LEU A 7 7.88 -21.61 -8.53
N ARG A 8 6.90 -21.68 -9.43
CA ARG A 8 7.10 -21.90 -10.87
C ARG A 8 7.95 -20.80 -11.50
N ASP A 9 7.68 -19.54 -11.20
CA ASP A 9 8.43 -18.41 -11.76
C ASP A 9 9.88 -18.40 -11.24
N THR A 10 10.08 -18.71 -9.96
CA THR A 10 11.41 -18.81 -9.36
C THR A 10 12.21 -19.95 -9.98
N VAL A 11 11.63 -21.14 -10.12
CA VAL A 11 12.31 -22.29 -10.75
C VAL A 11 12.63 -22.01 -12.22
N ARG A 12 11.71 -21.37 -12.96
CA ARG A 12 11.96 -20.97 -14.36
C ARG A 12 13.11 -19.98 -14.47
N TRP A 13 13.19 -19.02 -13.57
CA TRP A 13 14.29 -18.06 -13.55
C TRP A 13 15.62 -18.76 -13.22
N LEU A 14 15.63 -19.65 -12.22
CA LEU A 14 16.80 -20.42 -11.82
C LEU A 14 17.26 -21.40 -12.90
N SER A 15 16.34 -21.99 -13.66
CA SER A 15 16.72 -22.86 -14.79
C SER A 15 17.41 -22.07 -15.90
N ALA A 16 16.96 -20.84 -16.15
CA ALA A 16 17.54 -19.98 -17.17
C ALA A 16 18.93 -19.42 -16.79
N HIS A 17 19.17 -19.14 -15.50
CA HIS A 17 20.38 -18.42 -15.07
C HIS A 17 21.38 -19.27 -14.27
N ALA A 18 20.92 -20.36 -13.65
CA ALA A 18 21.72 -21.16 -12.71
C ALA A 18 21.70 -22.67 -13.00
N ARG A 19 21.10 -23.09 -14.13
CA ARG A 19 20.93 -24.51 -14.53
C ARG A 19 20.26 -25.40 -13.48
N PHE A 20 19.62 -24.82 -12.47
CA PHE A 20 18.84 -25.57 -11.50
C PHE A 20 17.49 -25.98 -12.11
N PRO A 21 17.01 -27.23 -11.90
CA PRO A 21 17.53 -28.26 -11.01
C PRO A 21 18.51 -29.25 -11.65
N ALA A 22 18.86 -29.07 -12.93
CA ALA A 22 19.78 -29.98 -13.63
C ALA A 22 21.19 -30.02 -13.00
N SER A 23 21.62 -28.92 -12.39
CA SER A 23 22.77 -28.87 -11.48
C SER A 23 22.37 -28.31 -10.12
N ARG A 24 23.03 -28.82 -9.07
CA ARG A 24 22.89 -28.27 -7.72
C ARG A 24 23.44 -26.85 -7.70
N LEU A 25 22.76 -25.96 -6.99
CA LEU A 25 23.27 -24.62 -6.75
C LEU A 25 24.51 -24.71 -5.85
N GLU A 26 25.41 -23.74 -5.98
CA GLU A 26 26.50 -23.58 -5.02
C GLU A 26 25.91 -23.31 -3.63
N THR A 27 26.56 -23.85 -2.59
CA THR A 27 26.07 -23.80 -1.21
C THR A 27 25.71 -22.38 -0.75
N LYS A 28 26.48 -21.38 -1.20
CA LYS A 28 26.24 -19.96 -0.84
C LYS A 28 25.02 -19.38 -1.55
N ALA A 29 24.71 -19.83 -2.77
CA ALA A 29 23.53 -19.41 -3.52
C ALA A 29 22.24 -20.00 -2.93
N GLU A 30 22.28 -21.25 -2.47
CA GLU A 30 21.17 -21.87 -1.74
C GLU A 30 20.81 -21.06 -0.48
N THR A 31 21.82 -20.68 0.32
CA THR A 31 21.62 -19.82 1.50
C THR A 31 21.03 -18.45 1.14
N LEU A 32 21.53 -17.80 0.09
CA LEU A 32 21.02 -16.49 -0.34
C LEU A 32 19.56 -16.57 -0.80
N LEU A 33 19.15 -17.64 -1.47
CA LEU A 33 17.76 -17.84 -1.87
C LEU A 33 16.84 -18.02 -0.66
N CYS A 34 17.27 -18.78 0.35
CA CYS A 34 16.52 -18.92 1.60
C CYS A 34 16.36 -17.57 2.32
N VAL A 35 17.43 -16.78 2.38
CA VAL A 35 17.38 -15.43 2.97
C VAL A 35 16.47 -14.50 2.18
N ALA A 36 16.56 -14.51 0.85
CA ALA A 36 15.70 -13.69 -0.02
C ALA A 36 14.21 -14.08 0.12
N ALA A 37 13.91 -15.38 0.22
CA ALA A 37 12.55 -15.86 0.45
C ALA A 37 12.01 -15.44 1.83
N LEU A 38 12.83 -15.50 2.88
CA LEU A 38 12.48 -15.01 4.21
C LEU A 38 12.20 -13.50 4.20
N ALA A 39 13.08 -12.71 3.56
CA ALA A 39 12.90 -11.27 3.44
C ALA A 39 11.62 -10.91 2.67
N ALA A 40 11.33 -11.60 1.56
CA ALA A 40 10.11 -11.38 0.79
C ALA A 40 8.83 -11.71 1.59
N ALA A 41 8.88 -12.76 2.43
CA ALA A 41 7.76 -13.12 3.31
C ALA A 41 7.54 -12.07 4.42
N GLU A 42 8.62 -11.57 5.02
CA GLU A 42 8.57 -10.51 6.03
C GLU A 42 8.00 -9.21 5.45
N GLU A 43 8.44 -8.84 4.25
CA GLU A 43 7.95 -7.64 3.57
C GLU A 43 6.48 -7.76 3.16
N ALA A 44 6.04 -8.93 2.68
CA ALA A 44 4.64 -9.21 2.42
C ALA A 44 3.77 -9.13 3.69
N ALA A 45 4.28 -9.62 4.83
CA ALA A 45 3.60 -9.53 6.12
C ALA A 45 3.52 -8.08 6.63
N ALA A 46 4.60 -7.30 6.50
CA ALA A 46 4.62 -5.88 6.83
C ALA A 46 3.61 -5.10 5.96
N LEU A 47 3.55 -5.40 4.65
CA LEU A 47 2.60 -4.79 3.73
C LEU A 47 1.14 -5.18 4.03
N ALA A 48 0.89 -6.39 4.54
CA ALA A 48 -0.43 -6.81 5.01
C ALA A 48 -0.84 -6.04 6.28
N GLY A 49 0.08 -5.81 7.22
CA GLY A 49 -0.18 -5.04 8.45
C GLY A 49 -0.35 -3.54 8.21
N ALA A 50 0.38 -2.96 7.24
CA ALA A 50 0.38 -1.51 6.99
C ALA A 50 -0.86 -0.98 6.24
N ARG A 51 -1.65 -1.85 5.58
CA ARG A 51 -2.79 -1.44 4.74
C ARG A 51 -3.96 -0.78 5.48
N HIS A 52 -3.98 -0.84 6.82
CA HIS A 52 -5.16 -0.45 7.60
C HIS A 52 -4.90 0.54 8.76
N LEU A 53 -3.68 1.03 8.95
CA LEU A 53 -3.35 1.82 10.15
C LEU A 53 -3.64 3.32 10.03
N ILE A 54 -3.74 3.86 8.82
CA ILE A 54 -4.03 5.28 8.60
C ILE A 54 -5.25 5.39 7.68
N GLN A 55 -6.41 5.74 8.23
CA GLN A 55 -7.56 6.16 7.42
C GLN A 55 -7.20 7.46 6.71
N SER A 56 -6.88 7.37 5.42
CA SER A 56 -6.56 8.53 4.58
C SER A 56 -7.77 9.43 4.28
N ARG A 57 -8.98 8.88 4.36
CA ARG A 57 -10.24 9.59 4.14
C ARG A 57 -11.28 9.18 5.17
N ASP A 58 -11.81 10.18 5.87
CA ASP A 58 -12.92 10.04 6.81
C ASP A 58 -14.08 10.91 6.30
N GLY A 59 -15.02 10.27 5.60
CA GLY A 59 -16.15 10.96 4.99
C GLY A 59 -17.05 11.67 6.00
N ALA A 60 -17.07 11.22 7.26
CA ALA A 60 -17.83 11.86 8.32
C ALA A 60 -17.16 13.19 8.74
N LYS A 61 -15.83 13.20 8.92
CA LYS A 61 -15.07 14.44 9.18
C LYS A 61 -15.13 15.43 8.03
N ASP A 62 -15.05 14.94 6.79
CA ASP A 62 -15.14 15.79 5.60
C ASP A 62 -16.56 16.39 5.43
N ALA A 63 -17.61 15.61 5.72
CA ALA A 63 -18.98 16.11 5.73
C ALA A 63 -19.21 17.14 6.85
N ALA A 64 -18.71 16.88 8.05
CA ALA A 64 -18.81 17.80 9.19
C ALA A 64 -18.10 19.14 8.90
N SER A 65 -16.89 19.09 8.32
CA SER A 65 -16.12 20.27 7.93
C SER A 65 -16.85 21.11 6.88
N ARG A 66 -17.43 20.47 5.85
CA ARG A 66 -18.23 21.15 4.82
C ARG A 66 -19.48 21.80 5.40
N ALA A 67 -20.21 21.09 6.28
CA ALA A 67 -21.40 21.62 6.93
C ALA A 67 -21.07 22.83 7.83
N TYR A 68 -19.95 22.79 8.56
CA TYR A 68 -19.48 23.90 9.38
C TYR A 68 -19.10 25.13 8.54
N ALA A 69 -18.35 24.94 7.45
CA ALA A 69 -17.99 26.00 6.51
C ALA A 69 -19.24 26.66 5.89
N PHE A 70 -20.23 25.86 5.49
CA PHE A 70 -21.50 26.34 4.95
C PHE A 70 -22.34 27.14 5.97
N ARG A 71 -22.27 26.80 7.25
CA ARG A 71 -22.95 27.59 8.30
C ARG A 71 -22.28 28.95 8.48
N ARG A 72 -20.94 29.02 8.40
CA ARG A 72 -20.19 30.30 8.49
C ARG A 72 -20.45 31.22 7.31
N SER A 73 -20.61 30.68 6.10
CA SER A 73 -20.92 31.51 4.93
C SER A 73 -22.29 32.21 5.02
N LYS A 74 -23.24 31.65 5.78
CA LYS A 74 -24.55 32.27 6.02
C LYS A 74 -24.50 33.44 7.02
N VAL A 75 -23.56 33.44 7.96
CA VAL A 75 -23.40 34.54 8.93
C VAL A 75 -22.88 35.81 8.24
N HIS A 76 -22.08 35.66 7.19
CA HIS A 76 -21.57 36.79 6.39
C HIS A 76 -22.58 37.36 5.36
N TYR A 77 -23.80 36.82 5.27
CA TYR A 77 -24.82 37.30 4.32
C TYR A 77 -25.78 38.35 4.90
N VAL A 78 -25.84 38.53 6.23
CA VAL A 78 -26.80 39.46 6.89
C VAL A 78 -26.06 40.53 7.71
N CYS A 79 -24.92 41.00 7.22
CA CYS A 79 -24.41 42.30 7.64
C CYS A 79 -24.33 43.16 6.38
N ASP A 80 -25.48 43.73 6.00
CA ASP A 80 -25.51 44.81 5.04
C ASP A 80 -24.78 46.02 5.65
N ASN A 81 -23.48 46.10 5.43
CA ASN A 81 -22.65 47.24 5.84
C ASN A 81 -23.05 48.54 5.12
N SER A 82 -23.99 48.51 4.16
CA SER A 82 -24.55 49.72 3.54
C SER A 82 -25.53 50.47 4.45
N ALA A 83 -25.97 49.86 5.56
CA ALA A 83 -26.81 50.51 6.58
C ALA A 83 -26.01 51.23 7.68
N LYS A 84 -24.72 51.52 7.47
CA LYS A 84 -23.97 52.45 8.34
C LYS A 84 -24.31 53.89 7.96
N VAL A 85 -25.35 54.42 8.61
CA VAL A 85 -25.60 55.87 8.75
C VAL A 85 -25.06 56.32 10.09
#